data_AF-A0A847DZI3-F1
#
_entry.id   AF-A0A847DZI3-F1
#
_cell.length_a   1.000
_cell.length_b   1.000
_cell.length_c   1.000
_cell.angle_alpha   90.00
_cell.angle_beta   90.00
_cell.angle_gamma   90.00
#
_symmetry.space_group_name_H-M   'P 1'
#
loop_
_entity.id
_entity.type
_entity.pdbx_description
1 polymer ?
#
loop_
_entity_poly.entity_id
_entity_poly.type
_entity_poly.pdbx_seq_one_letter_code
_entity_poly.pdbx_strand_id
1 'polypeptide(L)'
;MNAQVEFPAATDSGPELSVLSWCAGEIRQSLQAAGEALRRQLQAGPDDASALRAAGIALHQAHGALSVVGLSGVQVLTAEGERLLDAFGSGSVELTESRASAFERACTALAEYLDGLLAGDRHQPLYLFPYYRDLAFARGAERVSPSDLLALRPNGLPALDPARHSDASALAAARAAFERGLLRLLRNPEDRQALLAMHGAVDTVLHSPRGRAQAPFWQAALACFEAWRDGALSLDVNGKRLLARINLQIRH
;
A
#
# COMPACT_ATOMS: atom_id res chain seq x y z
N MET A 1 -33.05 23.10 29.46
CA MET A 1 -31.80 22.36 29.70
C MET A 1 -31.87 21.06 28.92
N ASN A 2 -31.28 21.05 27.73
CA ASN A 2 -30.88 19.87 26.96
C ASN A 2 -30.01 20.40 25.81
N ALA A 3 -28.71 20.50 26.08
CA ALA A 3 -27.73 20.82 25.07
C ALA A 3 -27.56 19.56 24.20
N GLN A 4 -28.03 19.64 22.96
CA GLN A 4 -27.61 18.71 21.92
C GLN A 4 -26.10 18.88 21.75
N VAL A 5 -25.34 17.87 22.16
CA VAL A 5 -23.93 17.76 21.81
C VAL A 5 -23.90 17.40 20.33
N GLU A 6 -23.75 18.41 19.48
CA GLU A 6 -23.32 18.21 18.10
C GLU A 6 -21.91 17.62 18.12
N PHE A 7 -21.79 16.36 17.70
CA PHE A 7 -20.50 15.81 17.36
C PHE A 7 -20.04 16.48 16.06
N PRO A 8 -18.87 17.12 16.03
CA PRO A 8 -18.39 17.74 14.80
C PRO A 8 -18.23 16.66 13.73
N ALA A 9 -18.74 16.93 12.54
CA ALA A 9 -18.35 16.20 11.34
C ALA A 9 -16.82 16.23 11.27
N ALA A 10 -16.19 15.08 11.02
CA ALA A 10 -14.74 14.99 10.85
C ALA A 10 -14.33 15.80 9.61
N THR A 11 -14.09 17.09 9.82
CA THR A 11 -13.29 17.92 8.92
C THR A 11 -11.88 17.37 8.97
N ASP A 12 -11.41 16.90 7.81
CA ASP A 12 -10.03 16.58 7.48
C ASP A 12 -9.17 17.84 7.62
N SER A 13 -8.85 18.19 8.86
CA SER A 13 -8.06 19.35 9.26
C SER A 13 -6.65 18.86 9.54
N GLY A 14 -5.76 18.96 8.55
CA GLY A 14 -4.42 18.38 8.53
C GLY A 14 -3.57 18.63 9.79
N PRO A 15 -3.13 17.56 10.47
CA PRO A 15 -2.04 17.57 11.44
C PRO A 15 -0.70 17.03 10.90
N GLU A 16 -0.61 16.60 9.63
CA GLU A 16 0.55 15.83 9.16
C GLU A 16 1.80 16.69 8.89
N LEU A 17 1.65 17.87 8.27
CA LEU A 17 2.80 18.71 7.90
C LEU A 17 3.38 19.49 9.10
N SER A 18 2.54 19.90 10.07
CA SER A 18 3.02 20.58 11.27
C SER A 18 3.84 19.66 12.17
N VAL A 19 3.39 18.41 12.36
CA VAL A 19 4.14 17.41 13.13
C VAL A 19 5.39 16.97 12.36
N LEU A 20 5.27 16.78 11.03
CA LEU A 20 6.43 16.49 10.18
C LEU A 20 7.50 17.58 10.28
N SER A 21 7.11 18.87 10.26
CA SER A 21 8.07 19.98 10.32
C SER A 21 8.90 19.98 11.61
N TRP A 22 8.35 19.47 12.71
CA TRP A 22 9.06 19.31 13.97
C TRP A 22 9.96 18.05 13.98
N CYS A 23 9.48 16.92 13.44
CA CYS A 23 10.23 15.67 13.41
C CYS A 23 11.29 15.57 12.29
N ALA A 24 11.15 16.32 11.19
CA ALA A 24 11.89 16.06 9.95
C ALA A 24 13.41 16.16 10.11
N GLY A 25 13.89 17.12 10.90
CA GLY A 25 15.32 17.26 11.19
C GLY A 25 15.90 16.03 11.91
N GLU A 26 15.18 15.52 12.89
CA GLU A 26 15.55 14.31 13.65
C GLU A 26 15.50 13.08 12.74
N ILE A 27 14.40 12.89 11.99
CA ILE A 27 14.27 11.78 11.04
C ILE A 27 15.43 11.78 10.05
N ARG A 28 15.77 12.94 9.46
CA ARG A 28 16.86 13.07 8.50
C ARG A 28 18.21 12.70 9.13
N GLN A 29 18.48 13.20 10.33
CA GLN A 29 19.71 12.89 11.04
C GLN A 29 19.83 11.40 11.37
N SER A 30 18.75 10.77 11.83
CA SER A 30 18.71 9.34 12.11
C SER A 30 18.91 8.48 10.85
N LEU A 31 18.29 8.86 9.71
CA LEU A 31 18.49 8.18 8.43
C LEU A 31 19.93 8.29 7.92
N GLN A 32 20.54 9.48 8.03
CA GLN A 32 21.93 9.69 7.66
C GLN A 32 22.88 8.86 8.54
N ALA A 33 22.67 8.90 9.87
CA ALA A 33 23.47 8.15 10.83
C ALA A 33 23.37 6.63 10.58
N ALA A 34 22.19 6.13 10.21
CA ALA A 34 21.99 4.73 9.86
C ALA A 34 22.84 4.32 8.63
N GLY A 35 22.80 5.12 7.56
CA GLY A 35 23.59 4.87 6.35
C GLY A 35 25.09 4.91 6.61
N GLU A 36 25.58 5.93 7.34
CA GLU A 36 27.00 6.07 7.69
C GLU A 36 27.49 4.93 8.59
N ALA A 37 26.66 4.47 9.54
CA ALA A 37 26.99 3.33 10.39
C ALA A 37 27.07 2.02 9.58
N LEU A 38 26.19 1.80 8.60
CA LEU A 38 26.25 0.63 7.74
C LEU A 38 27.49 0.64 6.84
N ARG A 39 27.89 1.80 6.29
CA ARG A 39 29.18 1.94 5.56
C ARG A 39 30.35 1.54 6.43
N ARG A 40 30.40 2.03 7.67
CA ARG A 40 31.47 1.68 8.62
C ARG A 40 31.51 0.17 8.88
N GLN A 41 30.34 -0.47 9.02
CA GLN A 41 30.27 -1.93 9.16
C GLN A 41 30.86 -2.64 7.94
N LEU A 42 30.53 -2.20 6.72
CA LEU A 42 31.04 -2.80 5.49
C LEU A 42 32.57 -2.75 5.42
N GLN A 43 33.19 -1.65 5.88
CA GLN A 43 34.65 -1.50 5.91
C GLN A 43 35.32 -2.28 7.04
N ALA A 44 34.65 -2.45 8.19
CA ALA A 44 35.20 -3.16 9.34
C ALA A 44 35.14 -4.69 9.19
N GLY A 45 34.25 -5.21 8.34
CA GLY A 45 34.02 -6.64 8.18
C GLY A 45 33.06 -7.21 9.23
N PRO A 46 32.83 -8.54 9.24
CA PRO A 46 31.77 -9.17 10.05
C PRO A 46 32.15 -9.40 11.52
N ASP A 47 33.43 -9.28 11.90
CA ASP A 47 33.94 -9.67 13.22
C ASP A 47 33.45 -8.76 14.36
N ASP A 48 33.25 -7.46 14.09
CA ASP A 48 32.64 -6.51 15.02
C ASP A 48 31.33 -5.97 14.47
N ALA A 49 30.21 -6.40 15.05
CA ALA A 49 28.86 -5.94 14.69
C ALA A 49 28.43 -4.63 15.39
N SER A 50 29.35 -3.89 16.04
CA SER A 50 29.03 -2.63 16.74
C SER A 50 28.45 -1.57 15.82
N ALA A 51 29.01 -1.39 14.63
CA ALA A 51 28.54 -0.43 13.65
C ALA A 51 27.18 -0.83 13.05
N LEU A 52 26.94 -2.14 12.84
CA LEU A 52 25.64 -2.66 12.42
C LEU A 52 24.55 -2.41 13.46
N ARG A 53 24.86 -2.65 14.75
CA ARG A 53 23.93 -2.33 15.85
C ARG A 53 23.62 -0.83 15.90
N ALA A 54 24.62 0.03 15.70
CA ALA A 54 24.42 1.47 15.64
C ALA A 54 23.52 1.87 14.45
N ALA A 55 23.68 1.23 13.29
CA ALA A 55 22.81 1.44 12.13
C ALA A 55 21.35 1.07 12.44
N GLY A 56 21.13 -0.07 13.10
CA GLY A 56 19.80 -0.52 13.52
C GLY A 56 19.14 0.45 14.50
N ILE A 57 19.86 0.90 15.52
CA ILE A 57 19.35 1.88 16.49
C ILE A 57 18.94 3.19 15.82
N ALA A 58 19.80 3.72 14.93
CA ALA A 58 19.52 4.97 14.22
C ALA A 58 18.30 4.83 13.30
N LEU A 59 18.19 3.72 12.55
CA LEU A 59 17.03 3.49 11.69
C LEU A 59 15.74 3.33 12.50
N HIS A 60 15.81 2.67 13.66
CA HIS A 60 14.68 2.49 14.56
C HIS A 60 14.17 3.83 15.12
N GLN A 61 15.07 4.76 15.42
CA GLN A 61 14.69 6.12 15.81
C GLN A 61 13.94 6.84 14.68
N ALA A 62 14.44 6.77 13.44
CA ALA A 62 13.74 7.31 12.28
C ALA A 62 12.35 6.68 12.10
N HIS A 63 12.25 5.35 12.25
CA HIS A 63 10.97 4.63 12.19
C HIS A 63 10.00 5.11 13.28
N GLY A 64 10.47 5.26 14.52
CA GLY A 64 9.67 5.74 15.64
C GLY A 64 9.13 7.15 15.41
N ALA A 65 9.99 8.07 14.97
CA ALA A 65 9.60 9.43 14.64
C ALA A 65 8.58 9.48 13.49
N LEU A 66 8.76 8.69 12.42
CA LEU A 66 7.78 8.57 11.33
C LEU A 66 6.42 8.04 11.81
N SER A 67 6.42 7.15 12.81
CA SER A 67 5.20 6.63 13.42
C SER A 67 4.37 7.70 14.12
N VAL A 68 5.04 8.69 14.73
CA VAL A 68 4.39 9.84 15.35
C VAL A 68 3.78 10.78 14.30
N VAL A 69 4.45 10.97 13.17
CA VAL A 69 3.92 11.80 12.06
C VAL A 69 2.68 11.18 11.43
N GLY A 70 2.60 9.84 11.36
CA GLY A 70 1.42 9.14 10.85
C GLY A 70 1.34 9.04 9.32
N LEU A 71 2.45 9.28 8.60
CA LEU A 71 2.50 9.20 7.14
C LEU A 71 2.29 7.76 6.65
N SER A 72 1.06 7.51 6.25
CA SER A 72 0.59 6.23 5.72
C SER A 72 1.46 5.74 4.55
N GLY A 73 1.95 4.49 4.63
CA GLY A 73 2.76 3.85 3.58
C GLY A 73 4.26 4.11 3.63
N VAL A 74 4.70 5.19 4.29
CA VAL A 74 6.13 5.60 4.34
C VAL A 74 6.95 4.69 5.27
N GLN A 75 6.39 4.32 6.42
CA GLN A 75 7.03 3.46 7.42
C GLN A 75 7.37 2.06 6.89
N VAL A 76 6.74 1.63 5.79
CA VAL A 76 7.02 0.33 5.16
C VAL A 76 8.48 0.25 4.71
N LEU A 77 9.06 1.37 4.28
CA LEU A 77 10.45 1.44 3.84
C LEU A 77 11.44 1.25 5.00
N THR A 78 11.25 1.97 6.11
CA THR A 78 12.13 1.84 7.28
C THR A 78 11.98 0.48 7.97
N ALA A 79 10.76 -0.05 8.05
CA ALA A 79 10.53 -1.42 8.55
C ALA A 79 11.26 -2.47 7.71
N GLU A 80 11.28 -2.31 6.38
CA GLU A 80 12.01 -3.21 5.49
C GLU A 80 13.53 -3.05 5.64
N GLY A 81 14.00 -1.82 5.85
CA GLY A 81 15.40 -1.54 6.18
C GLY A 81 15.83 -2.20 7.50
N GLU A 82 15.02 -2.16 8.55
CA GLU A 82 15.29 -2.82 9.83
C GLU A 82 15.44 -4.33 9.63
N ARG A 83 14.51 -4.97 8.90
CA ARG A 83 14.60 -6.40 8.57
C ARG A 83 15.85 -6.75 7.77
N LEU A 84 16.31 -5.85 6.89
CA LEU A 84 17.55 -6.04 6.14
C LEU A 84 18.77 -5.98 7.07
N LEU A 85 18.81 -5.03 8.01
CA LEU A 85 19.89 -4.94 9.00
C LEU A 85 19.92 -6.16 9.93
N ASP A 86 18.76 -6.65 10.36
CA ASP A 86 18.63 -7.89 11.13
C ASP A 86 19.12 -9.12 10.33
N ALA A 87 18.84 -9.14 9.02
CA ALA A 87 19.29 -10.21 8.13
C ALA A 87 20.83 -10.24 8.01
N PHE A 88 21.47 -9.07 7.97
CA PHE A 88 22.94 -8.98 8.07
C PHE A 88 23.44 -9.45 9.43
N GLY A 89 22.81 -9.03 10.53
CA GLY A 89 23.26 -9.35 11.89
C GLY A 89 23.14 -10.83 12.24
N SER A 90 22.16 -11.51 11.66
CA SER A 90 21.99 -12.97 11.78
C SER A 90 22.85 -13.78 10.80
N GLY A 91 23.52 -13.14 9.84
CA GLY A 91 24.26 -13.80 8.77
C GLY A 91 23.39 -14.52 7.74
N SER A 92 22.06 -14.34 7.77
CA SER A 92 21.15 -14.90 6.75
C SER A 92 21.36 -14.29 5.37
N VAL A 93 21.87 -13.07 5.31
CA VAL A 93 22.23 -12.34 4.10
C VAL A 93 23.60 -11.71 4.31
N GLU A 94 24.48 -11.82 3.31
CA GLU A 94 25.80 -11.20 3.34
C GLU A 94 25.70 -9.67 3.15
N LEU A 95 26.43 -8.89 3.95
CA LEU A 95 26.58 -7.45 3.74
C LEU A 95 27.57 -7.19 2.59
N THR A 96 27.07 -6.70 1.46
CA THR A 96 27.87 -6.37 0.28
C THR A 96 27.73 -4.88 -0.08
N GLU A 97 28.67 -4.34 -0.86
CA GLU A 97 28.62 -2.94 -1.37
C GLU A 97 27.28 -2.63 -2.05
N SER A 98 26.78 -3.55 -2.88
CA SER A 98 25.50 -3.36 -3.58
C SER A 98 24.32 -3.22 -2.61
N ARG A 99 24.29 -4.05 -1.55
CA ARG A 99 23.22 -4.03 -0.55
C ARG A 99 23.34 -2.83 0.40
N ALA A 100 24.55 -2.45 0.81
CA ALA A 100 24.80 -1.24 1.58
C ALA A 100 24.37 0.01 0.79
N SER A 101 24.71 0.09 -0.50
CA SER A 101 24.31 1.19 -1.37
C SER A 101 22.79 1.22 -1.58
N ALA A 102 22.11 0.07 -1.70
CA ALA A 102 20.64 0.02 -1.76
C ALA A 102 19.99 0.60 -0.48
N PHE A 103 20.55 0.26 0.68
CA PHE A 103 20.12 0.81 1.97
C PHE A 103 20.25 2.34 2.03
N GLU A 104 21.40 2.88 1.67
CA GLU A 104 21.66 4.32 1.67
C GLU A 104 20.78 5.09 0.69
N ARG A 105 20.56 4.53 -0.50
CA ARG A 105 19.64 5.13 -1.50
C ARG A 105 18.23 5.20 -0.95
N ALA A 106 17.78 4.18 -0.21
CA ALA A 106 16.47 4.20 0.43
C ALA A 106 16.38 5.26 1.53
N CYS A 107 17.40 5.39 2.39
CA CYS A 107 17.47 6.44 3.40
C CYS A 107 17.45 7.85 2.78
N THR A 108 18.21 8.05 1.70
CA THR A 108 18.30 9.34 0.98
C THR A 108 16.96 9.68 0.32
N ALA A 109 16.37 8.73 -0.41
CA ALA A 109 15.09 8.94 -1.08
C ALA A 109 13.95 9.23 -0.09
N LEU A 110 14.00 8.61 1.09
CA LEU A 110 13.04 8.91 2.15
C LEU A 110 13.22 10.34 2.68
N ALA A 111 14.45 10.77 2.94
CA ALA A 111 14.71 12.14 3.37
C ALA A 111 14.22 13.16 2.32
N GLU A 112 14.54 12.93 1.04
CA GLU A 112 14.09 13.78 -0.08
C GLU A 112 12.56 13.80 -0.22
N TYR A 113 11.90 12.64 -0.02
CA TYR A 113 10.45 12.55 -0.03
C TYR A 113 9.82 13.42 1.06
N LEU A 114 10.36 13.38 2.29
CA LEU A 114 9.87 14.21 3.39
C LEU A 114 10.11 15.70 3.13
N ASP A 115 11.23 16.06 2.50
CA ASP A 115 11.52 17.43 2.10
C ASP A 115 10.53 17.95 1.05
N GLY A 116 10.17 17.11 0.07
CA GLY A 116 9.11 17.41 -0.90
C GLY A 116 7.76 17.67 -0.22
N LEU A 117 7.38 16.84 0.75
CA LEU A 117 6.13 17.06 1.52
C LEU A 117 6.16 18.42 2.25
N LEU A 118 7.27 18.76 2.90
CA LEU A 118 7.43 20.07 3.55
C LEU A 118 7.42 21.24 2.58
N ALA A 119 7.84 21.02 1.33
CA ALA A 119 7.76 21.99 0.24
C ALA A 119 6.34 22.09 -0.38
N GLY A 120 5.39 21.26 0.05
CA GLY A 120 3.99 21.27 -0.40
C GLY A 120 3.65 20.23 -1.46
N ASP A 121 4.54 19.27 -1.74
CA ASP A 121 4.20 18.16 -2.63
C ASP A 121 3.10 17.27 -2.04
N ARG A 122 2.33 16.65 -2.93
CA ARG A 122 1.26 15.72 -2.54
C ARG A 122 1.85 14.44 -1.97
N HIS A 123 1.29 13.96 -0.86
CA HIS A 123 1.58 12.65 -0.28
C HIS A 123 1.32 11.51 -1.27
N GLN A 124 2.39 10.95 -1.83
CA GLN A 124 2.37 9.90 -2.84
C GLN A 124 3.45 8.84 -2.53
N PRO A 125 3.20 7.93 -1.57
CA PRO A 125 4.18 6.93 -1.13
C PRO A 125 4.70 6.02 -2.25
N LEU A 126 3.96 5.85 -3.34
CA LEU A 126 4.38 5.03 -4.48
C LEU A 126 5.69 5.50 -5.12
N TYR A 127 6.11 6.76 -4.94
CA TYR A 127 7.44 7.21 -5.34
C TYR A 127 8.58 6.45 -4.62
N LEU A 128 8.33 5.94 -3.43
CA LEU A 128 9.29 5.16 -2.65
C LEU A 128 9.36 3.68 -3.06
N PHE A 129 8.47 3.22 -3.95
CA PHE A 129 8.39 1.80 -4.33
C PHE A 129 9.69 1.22 -4.89
N PRO A 130 10.44 1.90 -5.80
CA PRO A 130 11.70 1.35 -6.30
C PRO A 130 12.70 1.05 -5.18
N TYR A 131 12.80 1.95 -4.19
CA TYR A 131 13.71 1.80 -3.05
C TYR A 131 13.26 0.68 -2.11
N TYR A 132 11.96 0.60 -1.82
CA TYR A 132 11.39 -0.49 -1.04
C TYR A 132 11.63 -1.86 -1.69
N ARG A 133 11.38 -1.95 -2.99
CA ARG A 133 11.64 -3.15 -3.78
C ARG A 133 13.10 -3.56 -3.73
N ASP A 134 14.01 -2.60 -3.88
CA ASP A 134 15.45 -2.87 -3.86
C ASP A 134 15.92 -3.34 -2.47
N LEU A 135 15.38 -2.79 -1.36
CA LEU A 135 15.62 -3.30 0.00
C LEU A 135 15.11 -4.74 0.17
N ALA A 136 13.88 -5.01 -0.26
CA ALA A 136 13.27 -6.33 -0.13
C ALA A 136 14.02 -7.38 -0.94
N PHE A 137 14.47 -7.05 -2.16
CA PHE A 137 15.34 -7.91 -2.95
C PHE A 137 16.73 -8.07 -2.33
N ALA A 138 17.31 -7.01 -1.76
CA ALA A 138 18.56 -7.12 -1.02
C ALA A 138 18.46 -8.12 0.15
N ARG A 139 17.30 -8.17 0.82
CA ARG A 139 16.98 -9.14 1.89
C ARG A 139 16.65 -10.55 1.37
N GLY A 140 16.48 -10.72 0.06
CA GLY A 140 16.20 -12.03 -0.57
C GLY A 140 14.72 -12.33 -0.80
N ALA A 141 13.84 -11.33 -0.84
CA ALA A 141 12.46 -11.54 -1.29
C ALA A 141 12.42 -11.98 -2.77
N GLU A 142 11.52 -12.90 -3.13
CA GLU A 142 11.35 -13.32 -4.53
C GLU A 142 10.40 -12.40 -5.31
N ARG A 143 9.45 -11.79 -4.61
CA ARG A 143 8.41 -10.93 -5.20
C ARG A 143 8.08 -9.79 -4.24
N VAL A 144 7.84 -8.62 -4.82
CA VAL A 144 7.51 -7.40 -4.09
C VAL A 144 6.42 -6.66 -4.86
N SER A 145 5.44 -6.10 -4.16
CA SER A 145 4.28 -5.47 -4.80
C SER A 145 4.20 -3.98 -4.46
N PRO A 146 3.84 -3.10 -5.41
CA PRO A 146 3.55 -1.69 -5.09
C PRO A 146 2.42 -1.52 -4.08
N SER A 147 1.53 -2.51 -3.96
CA SER A 147 0.45 -2.52 -2.96
C SER A 147 0.95 -2.48 -1.53
N ASP A 148 2.20 -2.88 -1.28
CA ASP A 148 2.76 -2.93 0.06
C ASP A 148 2.93 -1.53 0.66
N LEU A 149 3.08 -0.50 -0.20
CA LEU A 149 3.10 0.91 0.21
C LEU A 149 1.71 1.54 0.26
N LEU A 150 0.68 0.85 -0.23
CA LEU A 150 -0.68 1.33 -0.21
C LEU A 150 -1.29 1.03 1.16
N ALA A 151 -1.26 2.02 2.03
CA ALA A 151 -2.03 2.01 3.27
C ALA A 151 -3.52 2.30 2.97
N LEU A 152 -4.16 1.40 2.21
CA LEU A 152 -5.62 1.40 2.08
C LEU A 152 -6.18 0.95 3.43
N ARG A 153 -6.44 1.91 4.32
CA ARG A 153 -7.36 1.67 5.43
C ARG A 153 -8.75 1.59 4.79
N PRO A 154 -9.50 0.49 4.90
CA PRO A 154 -10.89 0.42 4.44
C PRO A 154 -11.84 1.31 5.28
N ASN A 155 -11.30 2.29 6.00
CA ASN A 155 -12.07 3.28 6.73
C ASN A 155 -12.79 4.16 5.69
N GLY A 156 -14.11 4.21 5.77
CA GLY A 156 -14.94 4.99 4.84
C GLY A 156 -15.53 4.20 3.67
N LEU A 157 -15.38 2.86 3.63
CA LEU A 157 -16.19 2.07 2.71
C LEU A 157 -17.68 2.20 3.07
N PRO A 158 -18.58 2.30 2.07
CA PRO A 158 -20.02 2.38 2.33
C PRO A 158 -20.50 1.20 3.17
N ALA A 159 -21.36 1.48 4.16
CA ALA A 159 -21.98 0.40 4.93
C ALA A 159 -22.84 -0.46 4.01
N LEU A 160 -22.73 -1.79 4.14
CA LEU A 160 -23.57 -2.72 3.39
C LEU A 160 -24.92 -2.85 4.07
N ASP A 161 -26.00 -2.75 3.30
CA ASP A 161 -27.36 -2.99 3.81
C ASP A 161 -27.48 -4.45 4.31
N PRO A 162 -27.74 -4.70 5.61
CA PRO A 162 -27.85 -6.05 6.14
C PRO A 162 -29.07 -6.83 5.60
N ALA A 163 -30.09 -6.13 5.09
CA ALA A 163 -31.30 -6.76 4.56
C ALA A 163 -31.09 -7.36 3.15
N ARG A 164 -30.11 -6.88 2.39
CA ARG A 164 -29.81 -7.41 1.05
C ARG A 164 -29.05 -8.73 1.15
N HIS A 165 -29.61 -9.81 0.63
CA HIS A 165 -28.96 -11.11 0.61
C HIS A 165 -29.07 -11.77 -0.76
N SER A 166 -28.00 -12.44 -1.18
CA SER A 166 -27.97 -13.21 -2.42
C SER A 166 -27.83 -14.69 -2.13
N ASP A 167 -28.81 -15.46 -2.63
CA ASP A 167 -28.84 -16.92 -2.51
C ASP A 167 -27.96 -17.61 -3.58
N ALA A 168 -27.90 -18.94 -3.51
CA ALA A 168 -27.09 -19.74 -4.45
C ALA A 168 -27.53 -19.61 -5.91
N SER A 169 -28.82 -19.40 -6.17
CA SER A 169 -29.36 -19.22 -7.53
C SER A 169 -28.93 -17.88 -8.12
N ALA A 170 -29.07 -16.81 -7.33
CA ALA A 170 -28.61 -15.47 -7.67
C ALA A 170 -27.10 -15.45 -7.95
N LEU A 171 -26.31 -16.17 -7.15
CA LEU A 171 -24.87 -16.31 -7.36
C LEU A 171 -24.51 -17.04 -8.66
N ALA A 172 -25.21 -18.13 -8.98
CA ALA A 172 -25.01 -18.84 -10.25
C ALA A 172 -25.35 -17.95 -11.45
N ALA A 173 -26.46 -17.21 -11.37
CA ALA A 173 -26.88 -16.25 -12.38
C ALA A 173 -25.87 -15.09 -12.53
N ALA A 174 -25.38 -14.55 -11.41
CA ALA A 174 -24.37 -13.49 -11.38
C ALA A 174 -23.08 -13.95 -12.06
N ARG A 175 -22.58 -15.15 -11.75
CA ARG A 175 -21.41 -15.72 -12.40
C ARG A 175 -21.59 -15.82 -13.91
N ALA A 176 -22.71 -16.37 -14.37
CA ALA A 176 -22.98 -16.51 -15.80
C ALA A 176 -23.11 -15.14 -16.48
N ALA A 177 -23.72 -14.15 -15.82
CA ALA A 177 -23.81 -12.78 -16.31
C ALA A 177 -22.43 -12.11 -16.42
N PHE A 178 -21.58 -12.30 -15.41
CA PHE A 178 -20.21 -11.79 -15.41
C PHE A 178 -19.39 -12.37 -16.55
N GLU A 179 -19.41 -13.70 -16.73
CA GLU A 179 -18.63 -14.39 -17.78
C GLU A 179 -19.09 -13.95 -19.19
N ARG A 180 -20.41 -13.80 -19.41
CA ARG A 180 -20.95 -13.27 -20.68
C ARG A 180 -20.53 -11.81 -20.90
N GLY A 181 -20.61 -10.98 -19.87
CA GLY A 181 -20.18 -9.58 -19.94
C GLY A 181 -18.69 -9.47 -20.26
N LEU A 182 -17.85 -10.27 -19.62
CA LEU A 182 -16.41 -10.28 -19.86
C LEU A 182 -16.09 -10.63 -21.32
N LEU A 183 -16.73 -11.65 -21.89
CA LEU A 183 -16.54 -12.03 -23.29
C LEU A 183 -16.95 -10.91 -24.27
N ARG A 184 -18.02 -10.19 -23.97
CA ARG A 184 -18.44 -9.03 -24.76
C ARG A 184 -17.43 -7.89 -24.67
N LEU A 185 -16.98 -7.57 -23.46
CA LEU A 185 -16.03 -6.49 -23.21
C LEU A 185 -14.64 -6.76 -23.83
N LEU A 186 -14.22 -8.03 -23.88
CA LEU A 186 -12.99 -8.43 -24.57
C LEU A 186 -13.07 -8.23 -26.09
N ARG A 187 -14.28 -8.31 -26.68
CA ARG A 187 -14.52 -8.06 -28.11
C ARG A 187 -14.71 -6.57 -28.40
N ASN A 188 -15.40 -5.87 -27.51
CA ASN A 188 -15.66 -4.44 -27.60
C ASN A 188 -15.43 -3.77 -26.24
N PRO A 189 -14.26 -3.15 -26.02
CA PRO A 189 -13.93 -2.49 -24.75
C PRO A 189 -14.85 -1.34 -24.36
N GLU A 190 -15.62 -0.78 -25.31
CA GLU A 190 -16.57 0.32 -25.08
C GLU A 190 -17.99 -0.16 -24.77
N ASP A 191 -18.21 -1.48 -24.63
CA ASP A 191 -19.52 -2.06 -24.35
C ASP A 191 -19.98 -1.74 -22.92
N ARG A 192 -20.62 -0.58 -22.76
CA ARG A 192 -21.18 -0.11 -21.48
C ARG A 192 -22.21 -1.07 -20.89
N GLN A 193 -22.96 -1.78 -21.72
CA GLN A 193 -23.95 -2.74 -21.24
C GLN A 193 -23.28 -3.99 -20.65
N ALA A 194 -22.15 -4.41 -21.23
CA ALA A 194 -21.33 -5.46 -20.64
C ALA A 194 -20.74 -5.04 -19.27
N LEU A 195 -20.21 -3.81 -19.16
CA LEU A 195 -19.72 -3.26 -17.90
C LEU A 195 -20.81 -3.21 -16.82
N LEU A 196 -22.01 -2.72 -17.15
CA LEU A 196 -23.14 -2.66 -16.21
C LEU A 196 -23.60 -4.05 -15.76
N ALA A 197 -23.66 -5.03 -16.67
CA ALA A 197 -24.01 -6.40 -16.33
C ALA A 197 -22.98 -7.05 -15.39
N MET A 198 -21.68 -6.81 -15.63
CA MET A 198 -20.61 -7.28 -14.77
C MET A 198 -20.63 -6.60 -13.40
N HIS A 199 -20.88 -5.30 -13.35
CA HIS A 199 -21.07 -4.55 -12.09
C HIS A 199 -22.21 -5.17 -11.26
N GLY A 200 -23.38 -5.39 -11.85
CA GLY A 200 -24.52 -6.01 -11.15
C GLY A 200 -24.23 -7.42 -10.64
N ALA A 201 -23.45 -8.21 -11.38
CA ALA A 201 -22.99 -9.51 -10.93
C ALA A 201 -22.06 -9.40 -9.70
N VAL A 202 -21.12 -8.45 -9.71
CA VAL A 202 -20.23 -8.19 -8.57
C VAL A 202 -21.01 -7.72 -7.35
N ASP A 203 -22.02 -6.84 -7.53
CA ASP A 203 -22.89 -6.39 -6.44
C ASP A 203 -23.68 -7.56 -5.84
N THR A 204 -24.18 -8.47 -6.67
CA THR A 204 -24.83 -9.70 -6.19
C THR A 204 -23.86 -10.56 -5.37
N VAL A 205 -22.63 -10.73 -5.83
CA VAL A 205 -21.60 -11.50 -5.10
C VAL A 205 -21.27 -10.85 -3.76
N LEU A 206 -21.11 -9.53 -3.70
CA LEU A 206 -20.87 -8.75 -2.48
C LEU A 206 -21.92 -9.04 -1.39
N HIS A 207 -23.18 -9.24 -1.77
CA HIS A 207 -24.29 -9.46 -0.83
C HIS A 207 -24.48 -10.93 -0.42
N SER A 208 -23.57 -11.82 -0.80
CA SER A 208 -23.50 -13.19 -0.27
C SER A 208 -22.68 -13.27 1.03
N PRO A 209 -22.81 -14.36 1.83
CA PRO A 209 -22.01 -14.53 3.04
C PRO A 209 -20.49 -14.46 2.78
N ARG A 210 -20.01 -15.07 1.69
CA ARG A 210 -18.59 -15.02 1.28
C ARG A 210 -18.19 -13.65 0.78
N GLY A 211 -19.06 -13.00 0.01
CA GLY A 211 -18.83 -11.63 -0.48
C GLY A 211 -18.62 -10.65 0.66
N ARG A 212 -19.50 -10.67 1.66
CA ARG A 212 -19.40 -9.80 2.84
C ARG A 212 -18.12 -10.02 3.64
N ALA A 213 -17.63 -11.26 3.74
CA ALA A 213 -16.36 -11.55 4.41
C ALA A 213 -15.13 -10.93 3.68
N GLN A 214 -15.28 -10.59 2.41
CA GLN A 214 -14.26 -9.96 1.57
C GLN A 214 -14.74 -8.60 1.03
N ALA A 215 -15.66 -7.93 1.76
CA ALA A 215 -16.33 -6.72 1.30
C ALA A 215 -15.39 -5.65 0.74
N PRO A 216 -14.23 -5.33 1.35
CA PRO A 216 -13.32 -4.31 0.80
C PRO A 216 -12.88 -4.58 -0.63
N PHE A 217 -12.62 -5.83 -0.99
CA PHE A 217 -12.25 -6.19 -2.35
C PHE A 217 -13.40 -5.95 -3.34
N TRP A 218 -14.60 -6.41 -2.99
CA TRP A 218 -15.76 -6.30 -3.88
C TRP A 218 -16.26 -4.86 -4.01
N GLN A 219 -16.22 -4.07 -2.93
CA GLN A 219 -16.55 -2.65 -2.98
C GLN A 219 -15.55 -1.84 -3.81
N ALA A 220 -14.25 -2.14 -3.68
CA ALA A 220 -13.24 -1.55 -4.55
C ALA A 220 -13.44 -1.95 -6.03
N ALA A 221 -13.82 -3.21 -6.29
CA ALA A 221 -14.13 -3.68 -7.63
C ALA A 221 -15.34 -2.91 -8.23
N LEU A 222 -16.42 -2.72 -7.47
CA LEU A 222 -17.58 -1.92 -7.89
C LEU A 222 -17.18 -0.49 -8.23
N ALA A 223 -16.38 0.16 -7.38
CA ALA A 223 -15.86 1.50 -7.65
C ALA A 223 -15.02 1.56 -8.94
N CYS A 224 -14.23 0.51 -9.24
CA CYS A 224 -13.52 0.43 -10.53
C CYS A 224 -14.48 0.35 -11.72
N PHE A 225 -15.57 -0.42 -11.62
CA PHE A 225 -16.58 -0.50 -12.68
C PHE A 225 -17.28 0.85 -12.90
N GLU A 226 -17.61 1.57 -11.83
CA GLU A 226 -18.16 2.92 -11.90
C GLU A 226 -17.18 3.89 -12.56
N ALA A 227 -15.91 3.86 -12.16
CA ALA A 227 -14.87 4.69 -12.75
C ALA A 227 -14.60 4.37 -14.24
N TRP A 228 -14.68 3.10 -14.66
CA TRP A 228 -14.62 2.74 -16.08
C TRP A 228 -15.84 3.22 -16.87
N ARG A 229 -17.05 3.11 -16.28
CA ARG A 229 -18.29 3.61 -16.88
C ARG A 229 -18.22 5.11 -17.12
N ASP A 230 -17.72 5.85 -16.13
CA ASP A 230 -17.68 7.31 -16.12
C ASP A 230 -16.43 7.87 -16.84
N GLY A 231 -15.53 7.00 -17.31
CA GLY A 231 -14.31 7.38 -18.02
C GLY A 231 -13.20 7.95 -17.13
N ALA A 232 -13.35 7.88 -15.81
CA ALA A 232 -12.32 8.29 -14.84
C ALA A 232 -11.13 7.33 -14.81
N LEU A 233 -11.34 6.07 -15.23
CA LEU A 233 -10.28 5.09 -15.45
C LEU A 233 -10.36 4.53 -16.87
N SER A 234 -9.19 4.34 -17.50
CA SER A 234 -9.09 3.56 -18.73
C SER A 234 -9.07 2.06 -18.43
N LEU A 235 -9.76 1.25 -19.24
CA LEU A 235 -9.67 -0.21 -19.16
C LEU A 235 -8.38 -0.74 -19.83
N ASP A 236 -7.26 -0.47 -19.18
CA ASP A 236 -5.91 -0.82 -19.63
C ASP A 236 -5.53 -2.28 -19.29
N VAL A 237 -4.23 -2.61 -19.38
CA VAL A 237 -3.72 -3.94 -19.02
C VAL A 237 -4.02 -4.30 -17.56
N ASN A 238 -3.96 -3.33 -16.65
CA ASN A 238 -4.24 -3.56 -15.23
C ASN A 238 -5.73 -3.77 -14.99
N GLY A 239 -6.59 -3.00 -15.66
CA GLY A 239 -8.02 -3.22 -15.64
C GLY A 239 -8.41 -4.61 -16.13
N LYS A 240 -7.82 -5.08 -17.24
CA LYS A 240 -8.03 -6.45 -17.74
C LYS A 240 -7.56 -7.53 -16.76
N ARG A 241 -6.42 -7.32 -16.09
CA ARG A 241 -5.92 -8.22 -15.04
C ARG A 241 -6.86 -8.27 -13.83
N LEU A 242 -7.41 -7.12 -13.43
CA LEU A 242 -8.41 -7.05 -12.36
C LEU A 242 -9.67 -7.82 -12.73
N LEU A 243 -10.20 -7.63 -13.95
CA LEU A 243 -11.35 -8.39 -14.45
C LEU A 243 -11.11 -9.91 -14.43
N ALA A 244 -9.92 -10.36 -14.83
CA ALA A 244 -9.56 -11.77 -14.77
C ALA A 244 -9.52 -12.30 -13.33
N ARG A 245 -8.98 -11.52 -12.39
CA ARG A 245 -8.96 -11.85 -10.96
C ARG A 245 -10.37 -11.92 -10.37
N ILE A 246 -11.22 -10.95 -10.67
CA ILE A 246 -12.64 -10.95 -10.27
C ILE A 246 -13.32 -12.21 -10.79
N ASN A 247 -13.12 -12.55 -12.07
CA ASN A 247 -13.68 -13.77 -12.64
C ASN A 247 -13.29 -15.02 -11.84
N LEU A 248 -12.01 -15.17 -11.48
CA LEU A 248 -11.54 -16.30 -10.69
C LEU A 248 -12.19 -16.33 -9.30
N GLN A 249 -12.29 -15.17 -8.66
CA GLN A 249 -12.79 -15.05 -7.30
C GLN A 249 -14.31 -15.29 -7.20
N ILE A 250 -15.08 -15.01 -8.25
CA ILE A 250 -16.52 -15.34 -8.34
C ILE A 250 -16.76 -16.86 -8.46
N ARG A 251 -15.76 -17.64 -8.90
CA ARG A 251 -15.90 -19.10 -9.07
C ARG A 251 -15.80 -19.89 -7.77
N HIS A 252 -15.22 -19.30 -6.73
CA HIS A 252 -14.92 -19.91 -5.44
C HIS A 252 -15.84 -19.36 -4.34
#